data_AF-A0CE11-F1
#
_entry.id   AF-A0CE11-F1
#
_cell.length_a   1.000
_cell.length_b   1.000
_cell.length_c   1.000
_cell.angle_alpha   90.00
_cell.angle_beta   90.00
_cell.angle_gamma   90.00
#
_symmetry.space_group_name_H-M   'P 1'
#
loop_
_entity.id
_entity.type
_entity.pdbx_description
1 polymer ?
#
loop_
_entity_poly.entity_id
_entity_poly.type
_entity_poly.pdbx_seq_one_letter_code
_entity_poly.pdbx_strand_id
1 'polypeptide(L)'
;MGANESQSQMTQEIVNNSEFQKYLKQICYKVPKSGINKNYFDNILGNLNQFKIISIASTPLGDRLFDVLNAKNQDKVTSEVLYYFLTQLYSNKESRCEYTFQAYCLEGKRIQKYVIEKNFIAMVVDSWERAFAALVEKFPENKRKEDGDLIENWSKSQELKEKVKIAAQACFKNLSKSLNNQADYQVFKSWILSENQDKIVAKYEGYTVVVPLTLYKFIK
;
A
#
# COMPACT_ATOMS: atom_id res chain seq x y z
N MET A 1 -3.21 -25.52 -20.94
CA MET A 1 -4.46 -25.66 -20.17
C MET A 1 -4.21 -25.60 -18.66
N GLY A 2 -3.37 -24.68 -18.14
CA GLY A 2 -2.95 -24.70 -16.72
C GLY A 2 -3.13 -23.40 -15.92
N ALA A 3 -3.74 -22.36 -16.51
CA ALA A 3 -3.90 -21.05 -15.86
C ALA A 3 -5.28 -20.84 -15.19
N ASN A 4 -6.31 -21.59 -15.61
CA ASN A 4 -7.68 -21.45 -15.07
C ASN A 4 -7.91 -22.25 -13.79
N GLU A 5 -7.16 -23.34 -13.55
CA GLU A 5 -7.33 -24.16 -12.35
C GLU A 5 -6.76 -23.48 -11.10
N SER A 6 -5.65 -22.74 -11.24
CA SER A 6 -4.96 -22.06 -10.15
C SER A 6 -5.70 -20.81 -9.63
N GLN A 7 -6.38 -20.07 -10.50
CA GLN A 7 -7.26 -18.95 -10.09
C GLN A 7 -8.56 -19.44 -9.43
N SER A 8 -9.09 -20.58 -9.88
CA SER A 8 -10.31 -21.18 -9.33
C SER A 8 -10.09 -21.76 -7.93
N GLN A 9 -8.91 -22.36 -7.67
CA GLN A 9 -8.55 -22.89 -6.35
C GLN A 9 -8.30 -21.78 -5.30
N MET A 10 -7.62 -20.68 -5.67
CA MET A 10 -7.42 -19.54 -4.74
C MET A 10 -8.71 -18.80 -4.37
N THR A 11 -9.68 -18.76 -5.29
CA THR A 11 -10.99 -18.14 -5.01
C THR A 11 -11.84 -19.02 -4.08
N GLN A 12 -11.67 -20.33 -4.11
CA GLN A 12 -12.35 -21.28 -3.21
C GLN A 12 -11.79 -21.29 -1.78
N GLU A 13 -10.48 -21.10 -1.56
CA GLU A 13 -9.90 -21.06 -0.20
C GLU A 13 -10.44 -19.91 0.67
N ILE A 14 -10.94 -18.84 0.05
CA ILE A 14 -11.41 -17.64 0.76
C ILE A 14 -12.90 -17.66 1.04
N VAL A 15 -13.64 -18.46 0.26
CA VAL A 15 -14.96 -18.95 0.67
C VAL A 15 -14.83 -19.85 1.91
N ASN A 16 -13.67 -20.50 2.11
CA ASN A 16 -13.44 -21.44 3.22
C ASN A 16 -12.74 -20.85 4.46
N ASN A 17 -12.11 -19.66 4.41
CA ASN A 17 -11.61 -18.99 5.63
C ASN A 17 -12.78 -18.33 6.39
N SER A 18 -13.51 -19.17 7.12
CA SER A 18 -14.70 -18.76 7.88
C SER A 18 -14.41 -17.65 8.91
N GLU A 19 -13.18 -17.57 9.43
CA GLU A 19 -12.78 -16.56 10.40
C GLU A 19 -12.62 -15.19 9.76
N PHE A 20 -11.95 -15.11 8.60
CA PHE A 20 -11.83 -13.86 7.86
C PHE A 20 -13.22 -13.34 7.43
N GLN A 21 -14.09 -14.22 6.93
CA GLN A 21 -15.46 -13.84 6.56
C GLN A 21 -16.28 -13.36 7.76
N LYS A 22 -16.14 -14.00 8.93
CA LYS A 22 -16.77 -13.52 10.17
C LYS A 22 -16.23 -12.15 10.57
N TYR A 23 -14.92 -11.95 10.50
CA TYR A 23 -14.28 -10.67 10.79
C TYR A 23 -14.78 -9.56 9.86
N LEU A 24 -14.81 -9.79 8.54
CA LEU A 24 -15.34 -8.85 7.55
C LEU A 24 -16.78 -8.44 7.87
N LYS A 25 -17.64 -9.41 8.18
CA LYS A 25 -19.04 -9.14 8.57
C LYS A 25 -19.12 -8.27 9.83
N GLN A 26 -18.30 -8.55 10.85
CA GLN A 26 -18.29 -7.79 12.10
C GLN A 26 -17.84 -6.33 11.90
N ILE A 27 -16.76 -6.10 11.14
CA ILE A 27 -16.30 -4.73 10.89
C ILE A 27 -17.28 -3.97 10.00
N CYS A 28 -17.84 -4.60 8.97
CA CYS A 28 -18.75 -3.94 8.03
C CYS A 28 -20.10 -3.61 8.67
N TYR A 29 -20.56 -4.40 9.66
CA TYR A 29 -21.75 -4.08 10.46
C TYR A 29 -21.57 -2.80 11.29
N LYS A 30 -20.34 -2.47 11.69
CA LYS A 30 -20.02 -1.28 12.51
C LYS A 30 -19.78 -0.02 11.66
N VAL A 31 -19.83 -0.13 10.32
CA VAL A 31 -19.62 1.02 9.44
C VAL A 31 -20.87 1.92 9.44
N PRO A 32 -20.72 3.22 9.76
CA PRO A 32 -21.83 4.17 9.66
C PRO A 32 -22.37 4.29 8.23
N LYS A 33 -23.67 4.61 8.08
CA LYS A 33 -24.26 4.90 6.76
C LYS A 33 -23.60 6.08 6.04
N SER A 34 -22.99 7.00 6.78
CA SER A 34 -22.21 8.11 6.24
C SER A 34 -20.88 7.69 5.61
N GLY A 35 -20.49 6.42 5.77
CA GLY A 35 -19.18 5.90 5.41
C GLY A 35 -18.16 6.07 6.53
N ILE A 36 -16.93 5.61 6.25
CA ILE A 36 -15.80 5.69 7.17
C ILE A 36 -14.80 6.77 6.74
N ASN A 37 -14.03 7.27 7.71
CA ASN A 37 -12.89 8.15 7.45
C ASN A 37 -11.57 7.36 7.37
N LYS A 38 -10.50 8.06 6.99
CA LYS A 38 -9.17 7.48 6.82
C LYS A 38 -8.65 6.80 8.10
N ASN A 39 -8.83 7.40 9.27
CA ASN A 39 -8.40 6.79 10.54
C ASN A 39 -9.11 5.47 10.85
N TYR A 40 -10.42 5.40 10.59
CA TYR A 40 -11.18 4.17 10.78
C TYR A 40 -10.73 3.08 9.79
N PHE A 41 -10.48 3.46 8.53
CA PHE A 41 -9.92 2.55 7.52
C PHE A 41 -8.55 2.03 7.93
N ASP A 42 -7.69 2.91 8.44
CA ASP A 42 -6.33 2.55 8.90
C ASP A 42 -6.36 1.54 10.04
N ASN A 43 -7.24 1.76 11.03
CA ASN A 43 -7.47 0.81 12.12
C ASN A 43 -7.92 -0.57 11.62
N ILE A 44 -8.76 -0.62 10.57
CA ILE A 44 -9.15 -1.90 9.95
C ILE A 44 -7.92 -2.57 9.33
N LEU A 45 -7.15 -1.82 8.53
CA LEU A 45 -5.96 -2.35 7.86
C LEU A 45 -4.94 -2.90 8.87
N GLY A 46 -4.76 -2.26 10.02
CA GLY A 46 -3.83 -2.71 11.06
C GLY A 46 -4.24 -4.06 11.66
N ASN A 47 -5.54 -4.29 11.80
CA ASN A 47 -6.10 -5.53 12.31
C ASN A 47 -6.02 -6.69 11.31
N LEU A 48 -5.71 -6.44 10.04
CA LEU A 48 -5.56 -7.51 9.04
C LEU A 48 -4.33 -8.40 9.29
N ASN A 49 -3.33 -7.93 10.03
CA ASN A 49 -2.11 -8.69 10.31
C ASN A 49 -2.37 -10.01 11.06
N GLN A 50 -3.47 -10.11 11.81
CA GLN A 50 -3.91 -11.38 12.43
C GLN A 50 -4.20 -12.49 11.41
N PHE A 51 -4.50 -12.12 10.16
CA PHE A 51 -4.76 -13.03 9.04
C PHE A 51 -3.54 -13.24 8.13
N LYS A 52 -2.32 -13.03 8.66
CA LYS A 52 -1.05 -13.09 7.91
C LYS A 52 -0.95 -12.07 6.76
N ILE A 53 -1.76 -11.03 6.80
CA ILE A 53 -1.72 -9.94 5.82
C ILE A 53 -0.62 -8.95 6.24
N ILE A 54 0.24 -8.55 5.31
CA ILE A 54 1.25 -7.50 5.55
C ILE A 54 0.51 -6.21 5.86
N SER A 55 0.81 -5.61 7.02
CA SER A 55 0.20 -4.33 7.39
C SER A 55 0.63 -3.25 6.40
N ILE A 56 -0.39 -2.59 5.84
CA ILE A 56 -0.28 -1.34 5.08
C ILE A 56 -0.88 -0.17 5.88
N ALA A 57 -1.27 -0.42 7.13
CA ALA A 57 -1.78 0.63 8.00
C ALA A 57 -0.67 1.65 8.29
N SER A 58 -1.06 2.91 8.35
CA SER A 58 -0.21 4.07 8.53
C SER A 58 0.89 4.14 7.47
N THR A 59 0.62 3.68 6.24
CA THR A 59 1.55 3.78 5.10
C THR A 59 0.96 4.65 3.98
N PRO A 60 1.79 5.29 3.13
CA PRO A 60 1.29 6.05 1.98
C PRO A 60 0.44 5.23 1.01
N LEU A 61 0.74 3.93 0.87
CA LEU A 61 -0.07 3.02 0.09
C LEU A 61 -1.46 2.85 0.72
N GLY A 62 -1.54 2.59 2.03
CA GLY A 62 -2.80 2.52 2.77
C GLY A 62 -3.62 3.82 2.66
N ASP A 63 -2.96 4.96 2.84
CA ASP A 63 -3.57 6.28 2.74
C ASP A 63 -4.17 6.53 1.34
N ARG A 64 -3.40 6.23 0.29
CA ARG A 64 -3.84 6.41 -1.10
C ARG A 64 -4.92 5.41 -1.48
N LEU A 65 -4.93 4.21 -0.92
CA LEU A 65 -6.00 3.23 -1.16
C LEU A 65 -7.34 3.71 -0.61
N PHE A 66 -7.35 4.34 0.57
CA PHE A 66 -8.56 5.00 1.07
C PHE A 66 -9.05 6.05 0.08
N ASP A 67 -8.15 6.91 -0.40
CA ASP A 67 -8.50 8.00 -1.32
C ASP A 67 -8.97 7.47 -2.69
N VAL A 68 -8.41 6.34 -3.17
CA VAL A 68 -8.88 5.61 -4.36
C VAL A 68 -10.31 5.10 -4.16
N LEU A 69 -10.61 4.46 -3.03
CA LEU A 69 -11.97 3.99 -2.74
C LEU A 69 -12.93 5.18 -2.65
N ASN A 70 -12.51 6.25 -2.01
CA ASN A 70 -13.31 7.46 -1.86
C ASN A 70 -13.62 8.12 -3.22
N ALA A 71 -12.61 8.26 -4.08
CA ALA A 71 -12.75 8.82 -5.43
C ALA A 71 -13.70 8.01 -6.32
N LYS A 72 -13.68 6.66 -6.21
CA LYS A 72 -14.56 5.78 -6.99
C LYS A 72 -16.02 5.78 -6.53
N ASN A 73 -16.29 6.25 -5.31
CA ASN A 73 -17.57 6.06 -4.64
C ASN A 73 -18.17 7.38 -4.12
N GLN A 74 -18.05 8.45 -4.91
CA GLN A 74 -18.69 9.75 -4.63
C GLN A 74 -18.32 10.31 -3.25
N ASP A 75 -17.03 10.26 -2.91
CA ASP A 75 -16.50 10.74 -1.64
C ASP A 75 -17.03 9.99 -0.40
N LYS A 76 -17.40 8.71 -0.54
CA LYS A 76 -17.82 7.86 0.57
C LYS A 76 -17.31 6.43 0.45
N VAL A 77 -16.72 5.91 1.52
CA VAL A 77 -16.40 4.48 1.66
C VAL A 77 -17.46 3.84 2.56
N THR A 78 -18.47 3.21 1.95
CA THR A 78 -19.57 2.53 2.65
C THR A 78 -19.18 1.12 3.10
N SER A 79 -20.06 0.45 3.86
CA SER A 79 -19.88 -0.94 4.28
C SER A 79 -19.70 -1.89 3.08
N GLU A 80 -20.51 -1.73 2.03
CA GLU A 80 -20.46 -2.55 0.82
C GLU A 80 -19.14 -2.36 0.06
N VAL A 81 -18.71 -1.09 -0.11
CA VAL A 81 -17.44 -0.75 -0.76
C VAL A 81 -16.27 -1.35 0.01
N LEU A 82 -16.26 -1.20 1.34
CA LEU A 82 -15.22 -1.75 2.19
C LEU A 82 -15.20 -3.29 2.15
N TYR A 83 -16.36 -3.93 2.26
CA TYR A 83 -16.48 -5.39 2.21
C TYR A 83 -15.92 -5.94 0.89
N TYR A 84 -16.33 -5.35 -0.23
CA TYR A 84 -15.88 -5.77 -1.55
C TYR A 84 -14.36 -5.56 -1.70
N PHE A 85 -13.86 -4.40 -1.29
CA PHE A 85 -12.43 -4.09 -1.33
C PHE A 85 -11.60 -5.10 -0.54
N LEU A 86 -11.93 -5.34 0.74
CA LEU A 86 -11.18 -6.25 1.60
C LEU A 86 -11.26 -7.70 1.11
N THR A 87 -12.41 -8.10 0.55
CA THR A 87 -12.56 -9.41 -0.08
C THR A 87 -11.61 -9.56 -1.27
N GLN A 88 -11.59 -8.58 -2.19
CA GLN A 88 -10.70 -8.60 -3.36
C GLN A 88 -9.22 -8.52 -2.98
N LEU A 89 -8.88 -7.73 -1.96
CA LEU A 89 -7.51 -7.67 -1.45
C LEU A 89 -7.02 -9.03 -0.95
N TYR A 90 -7.88 -9.75 -0.23
CA TYR A 90 -7.53 -11.07 0.30
C TYR A 90 -7.47 -12.13 -0.81
N SER A 91 -8.40 -12.09 -1.79
CA SER A 91 -8.56 -13.19 -2.75
C SER A 91 -7.89 -13.04 -4.09
N ASN A 92 -7.68 -11.81 -4.55
CA ASN A 92 -7.38 -11.60 -5.94
C ASN A 92 -6.04 -10.87 -6.10
N LYS A 93 -5.01 -11.60 -6.59
CA LYS A 93 -3.72 -11.00 -6.93
C LYS A 93 -3.85 -9.93 -8.01
N GLU A 94 -4.75 -10.11 -8.97
CA GLU A 94 -4.99 -9.12 -10.02
C GLU A 94 -5.55 -7.83 -9.42
N SER A 95 -6.58 -7.93 -8.59
CA SER A 95 -7.14 -6.75 -7.92
C SER A 95 -6.13 -6.05 -7.04
N ARG A 96 -5.20 -6.78 -6.40
CA ARG A 96 -4.07 -6.18 -5.66
C ARG A 96 -3.16 -5.34 -6.57
N CYS A 97 -2.84 -5.83 -7.76
CA CYS A 97 -2.11 -5.05 -8.77
C CYS A 97 -2.89 -3.83 -9.22
N GLU A 98 -4.19 -3.98 -9.53
CA GLU A 98 -5.06 -2.87 -9.96
C GLU A 98 -5.20 -1.78 -8.90
N TYR A 99 -5.42 -2.16 -7.64
CA TYR A 99 -5.50 -1.19 -6.54
C TYR A 99 -4.16 -0.49 -6.30
N THR A 100 -3.04 -1.22 -6.40
CA THR A 100 -1.72 -0.60 -6.34
C THR A 100 -1.56 0.41 -7.48
N PHE A 101 -1.88 0.03 -8.72
CA PHE A 101 -1.82 0.93 -9.88
C PHE A 101 -2.68 2.18 -9.68
N GLN A 102 -3.93 2.01 -9.26
CA GLN A 102 -4.85 3.13 -8.99
C GLN A 102 -4.30 4.09 -7.93
N ALA A 103 -3.62 3.58 -6.89
CA ALA A 103 -2.99 4.42 -5.87
C ALA A 103 -1.84 5.28 -6.41
N TYR A 104 -1.08 4.78 -7.39
CA TYR A 104 -0.04 5.55 -8.10
C TYR A 104 -0.63 6.51 -9.15
N CYS A 105 -1.79 6.17 -9.72
CA CYS A 105 -2.51 7.03 -10.67
C CYS A 105 -3.37 8.10 -10.01
N LEU A 106 -3.47 8.13 -8.68
CA LEU A 106 -4.30 9.10 -7.97
C LEU A 106 -3.70 10.51 -8.02
N GLU A 107 -4.49 11.48 -8.47
CA GLU A 107 -4.19 12.90 -8.42
C GLU A 107 -5.40 13.67 -7.87
N GLY A 108 -5.28 14.13 -6.62
CA GLY A 108 -6.42 14.66 -5.87
C GLY A 108 -7.51 13.59 -5.71
N LYS A 109 -8.73 13.90 -6.17
CA LYS A 109 -9.89 12.98 -6.13
C LYS A 109 -10.10 12.21 -7.45
N ARG A 110 -9.14 12.21 -8.37
CA ARG A 110 -9.27 11.58 -9.69
C ARG A 110 -8.21 10.51 -9.88
N ILE A 111 -8.61 9.39 -10.46
CA ILE A 111 -7.72 8.30 -10.84
C ILE A 111 -7.38 8.47 -12.32
N GLN A 112 -6.12 8.75 -12.61
CA GLN A 112 -5.63 8.91 -13.97
C GLN A 112 -5.46 7.55 -14.66
N LYS A 113 -5.29 7.58 -15.99
CA LYS A 113 -5.06 6.35 -16.78
C LYS A 113 -3.64 5.82 -16.71
N TYR A 114 -2.69 6.65 -16.27
CA TYR A 114 -1.26 6.34 -16.30
C TYR A 114 -0.60 6.75 -14.99
N VAL A 115 0.41 5.98 -14.58
CA VAL A 115 1.36 6.43 -13.57
C VAL A 115 2.31 7.42 -14.24
N ILE A 116 2.45 8.60 -13.62
CA ILE A 116 3.40 9.63 -14.02
C ILE A 116 4.56 9.69 -13.02
N GLU A 117 5.71 10.15 -13.50
CA GLU A 117 6.96 10.23 -12.73
C GLU A 117 6.75 10.91 -11.36
N LYS A 118 6.07 12.06 -11.36
CA LYS A 118 5.75 12.83 -10.14
C LYS A 118 5.07 11.98 -9.07
N ASN A 119 4.05 11.20 -9.44
CA ASN A 119 3.27 10.41 -8.48
C ASN A 119 4.06 9.20 -7.98
N PHE A 120 4.83 8.58 -8.87
CA PHE A 120 5.72 7.47 -8.50
C PHE A 120 6.76 7.90 -7.48
N ILE A 121 7.47 9.01 -7.75
CA ILE A 121 8.45 9.58 -6.85
C ILE A 121 7.82 9.93 -5.50
N ALA A 122 6.67 10.60 -5.51
CA ALA A 122 5.97 10.96 -4.28
C ALA A 122 5.67 9.72 -3.43
N MET A 123 5.13 8.65 -4.03
CA MET A 123 4.87 7.39 -3.30
C MET A 123 6.15 6.82 -2.66
N VAL A 124 7.27 6.79 -3.38
CA VAL A 124 8.53 6.23 -2.87
C VAL A 124 9.10 7.09 -1.74
N VAL A 125 9.12 8.41 -1.92
CA VAL A 125 9.63 9.37 -0.93
C VAL A 125 8.77 9.37 0.33
N ASP A 126 7.44 9.45 0.19
CA ASP A 126 6.53 9.40 1.34
C ASP A 126 6.67 8.07 2.09
N SER A 127 6.91 6.96 1.36
CA SER A 127 7.07 5.63 1.96
C SER A 127 8.40 5.49 2.69
N TRP A 128 9.44 6.16 2.17
CA TRP A 128 10.72 6.29 2.85
C TRP A 128 10.59 7.05 4.16
N GLU A 129 10.04 8.26 4.14
CA GLU A 129 9.84 9.07 5.34
C GLU A 129 9.01 8.31 6.39
N ARG A 130 7.94 7.63 5.95
CA ARG A 130 7.11 6.83 6.84
C ARG A 130 7.85 5.63 7.44
N ALA A 131 8.72 4.97 6.68
CA ALA A 131 9.47 3.82 7.17
C ALA A 131 10.39 4.21 8.34
N PHE A 132 11.00 5.41 8.32
CA PHE A 132 11.82 5.91 9.42
C PHE A 132 11.00 6.42 10.61
N ALA A 133 9.88 7.09 10.37
CA ALA A 133 8.97 7.46 11.46
C ALA A 133 8.49 6.22 12.23
N ALA A 134 8.03 5.19 11.50
CA ALA A 134 7.62 3.92 12.10
C ALA A 134 8.78 3.16 12.77
N LEU A 135 10.02 3.37 12.32
CA LEU A 135 11.21 2.78 12.96
C LEU A 135 11.44 3.42 14.34
N VAL A 136 11.30 4.74 14.45
CA VAL A 136 11.42 5.49 15.70
C VAL A 136 10.31 5.11 16.69
N GLU A 137 9.09 4.87 16.21
CA GLU A 137 7.98 4.38 17.03
C GLU A 137 8.23 2.99 17.63
N LYS A 138 9.10 2.17 17.03
CA LYS A 138 9.49 0.86 17.60
C LYS A 138 10.51 0.96 18.73
N PHE A 139 11.17 2.09 18.91
CA PHE A 139 12.16 2.23 19.95
C PHE A 139 11.49 2.28 21.33
N PRO A 140 12.15 1.71 22.37
CA PRO A 140 11.78 1.96 23.75
C PRO A 140 11.93 3.46 24.07
N GLU A 141 11.19 3.95 25.07
CA GLU A 141 11.04 5.38 25.33
C GLU A 141 12.37 6.13 25.52
N ASN A 142 13.33 5.52 26.24
CA ASN A 142 14.66 6.08 26.44
C ASN A 142 15.41 6.28 25.12
N LYS A 143 15.45 5.23 24.29
CA LYS A 143 16.11 5.28 22.99
C LYS A 143 15.40 6.20 22.01
N ARG A 144 14.07 6.31 22.10
CA ARG A 144 13.30 7.27 21.30
C ARG A 144 13.67 8.72 21.65
N LYS A 145 13.89 9.04 22.92
CA LYS A 145 14.33 10.39 23.34
C LYS A 145 15.76 10.71 22.89
N GLU A 146 16.63 9.71 22.85
CA GLU A 146 18.04 9.87 22.46
C GLU A 146 18.20 9.95 20.92
N ASP A 147 17.67 8.95 20.21
CA ASP A 147 17.94 8.75 18.77
C ASP A 147 16.76 9.14 17.88
N GLY A 148 15.56 9.28 18.42
CA GLY A 148 14.34 9.47 17.64
C GLY A 148 14.37 10.73 16.79
N ASP A 149 14.68 11.88 17.41
CA ASP A 149 14.79 13.16 16.72
C ASP A 149 15.92 13.15 15.69
N LEU A 150 17.04 12.49 16.01
CA LEU A 150 18.18 12.38 15.09
C LEU A 150 17.78 11.60 13.83
N ILE A 151 17.13 10.45 13.98
CA ILE A 151 16.71 9.59 12.87
C ILE A 151 15.60 10.25 12.05
N GLU A 152 14.61 10.87 12.70
CA GLU A 152 13.55 11.58 11.99
C GLU A 152 14.11 12.76 11.17
N ASN A 153 14.96 13.60 11.78
CA ASN A 153 15.55 14.74 11.09
C ASN A 153 16.49 14.30 9.96
N TRP A 154 17.27 13.25 10.19
CA TRP A 154 18.12 12.65 9.15
C TRP A 154 17.26 12.17 7.98
N SER A 155 16.20 11.41 8.24
CA SER A 155 15.32 10.88 7.18
C SER A 155 14.63 11.95 6.34
N LYS A 156 14.35 13.12 6.96
CA LYS A 156 13.71 14.29 6.33
C LYS A 156 14.72 15.29 5.75
N SER A 157 16.02 15.04 5.89
CA SER A 157 17.06 15.94 5.39
C SER A 157 16.98 16.07 3.86
N GLN A 158 17.18 17.30 3.37
CA GLN A 158 17.06 17.60 1.95
C GLN A 158 18.04 16.79 1.08
N GLU A 159 19.24 16.55 1.60
CA GLU A 159 20.26 15.76 0.90
C GLU A 159 19.80 14.31 0.66
N LEU A 160 19.29 13.63 1.69
CA LEU A 160 18.80 12.26 1.54
C LEU A 160 17.52 12.21 0.73
N LYS A 161 16.60 13.15 0.95
CA LYS A 161 15.38 13.23 0.17
C LYS A 161 15.67 13.34 -1.33
N GLU A 162 16.68 14.13 -1.72
CA GLU A 162 17.11 14.21 -3.11
C GLU A 162 17.76 12.90 -3.60
N LYS A 163 18.57 12.21 -2.77
CA LYS A 163 19.10 10.88 -3.13
C LYS A 163 17.99 9.85 -3.37
N VAL A 164 16.99 9.80 -2.49
CA VAL A 164 15.81 8.91 -2.64
C VAL A 164 15.03 9.27 -3.89
N LYS A 165 14.85 10.56 -4.16
CA LYS A 165 14.19 11.05 -5.38
C LYS A 165 14.94 10.63 -6.65
N ILE A 166 16.27 10.80 -6.70
CA ILE A 166 17.10 10.37 -7.84
C ILE A 166 16.98 8.85 -8.05
N ALA A 167 17.00 8.07 -6.96
CA ALA A 167 16.80 6.63 -7.05
C ALA A 167 15.40 6.28 -7.60
N ALA A 168 14.35 6.93 -7.09
CA ALA A 168 12.98 6.75 -7.57
C ALA A 168 12.82 7.15 -9.04
N GLN A 169 13.48 8.23 -9.48
CA GLN A 169 13.53 8.66 -10.89
C GLN A 169 14.16 7.60 -11.78
N ALA A 170 15.31 7.03 -11.38
CA ALA A 170 15.96 5.97 -12.12
C ALA A 170 15.06 4.72 -12.24
N CYS A 171 14.34 4.38 -11.16
CA CYS A 171 13.37 3.29 -11.18
C CYS A 171 12.20 3.57 -12.12
N PHE A 172 11.63 4.79 -12.07
CA PHE A 172 10.54 5.18 -12.94
C PHE A 172 10.96 5.20 -14.42
N LYS A 173 12.15 5.71 -14.74
CA LYS A 173 12.69 5.67 -16.11
C LYS A 173 12.79 4.25 -16.66
N ASN A 174 13.07 3.26 -15.80
CA ASN A 174 13.07 1.85 -16.20
C ASN A 174 11.67 1.30 -16.44
N LEU A 175 10.70 1.72 -15.61
CA LEU A 175 9.29 1.39 -15.77
C LEU A 175 8.70 1.99 -17.06
N SER A 176 8.96 3.27 -17.34
CA SER A 176 8.29 4.04 -18.40
C SER A 176 8.98 3.99 -19.77
N LYS A 177 9.95 3.09 -19.99
CA LYS A 177 10.77 3.04 -21.23
C LYS A 177 9.93 2.95 -22.50
N SER A 178 8.77 2.31 -22.44
CA SER A 178 7.90 2.04 -23.59
C SER A 178 6.92 3.17 -23.91
N LEU A 179 6.67 4.12 -23.00
CA LEU A 179 5.53 5.04 -23.09
C LEU A 179 5.88 6.50 -22.68
N ASN A 180 6.99 7.06 -23.16
CA ASN A 180 7.31 8.50 -23.02
C ASN A 180 7.09 9.09 -21.61
N ASN A 181 7.74 8.53 -20.59
CA ASN A 181 7.63 8.97 -19.18
C ASN A 181 6.25 8.74 -18.53
N GLN A 182 5.48 7.80 -19.05
CA GLN A 182 4.25 7.30 -18.44
C GLN A 182 4.28 5.78 -18.36
N ALA A 183 3.45 5.20 -17.49
CA ALA A 183 3.25 3.76 -17.43
C ALA A 183 1.76 3.45 -17.33
N ASP A 184 1.25 2.68 -18.29
CA ASP A 184 -0.09 2.12 -18.22
C ASP A 184 -0.15 0.92 -17.27
N TYR A 185 -1.34 0.33 -17.15
CA TYR A 185 -1.54 -0.80 -16.25
C TYR A 185 -0.70 -2.03 -16.62
N GLN A 186 -0.53 -2.34 -17.92
CA GLN A 186 0.20 -3.53 -18.34
C GLN A 186 1.70 -3.38 -18.05
N VAL A 187 2.26 -2.21 -18.38
CA VAL A 187 3.66 -1.88 -18.08
C VAL A 187 3.91 -1.89 -16.57
N PHE A 188 3.01 -1.28 -15.79
CA PHE A 188 3.11 -1.26 -14.33
C PHE A 188 2.98 -2.66 -13.70
N LYS A 189 2.06 -3.48 -14.21
CA LYS A 189 1.89 -4.87 -13.77
C LYS A 189 3.15 -5.68 -14.03
N SER A 190 3.74 -5.60 -15.23
CA SER A 190 5.01 -6.27 -15.53
C SER A 190 6.14 -5.83 -14.59
N TRP A 191 6.19 -4.55 -14.22
CA TRP A 191 7.14 -4.06 -13.22
C TRP A 191 6.92 -4.65 -11.83
N ILE A 192 5.68 -4.68 -11.32
CA ILE A 192 5.35 -5.31 -10.03
C ILE A 192 5.78 -6.78 -10.01
N LEU A 193 5.53 -7.50 -11.10
CA LEU A 193 5.85 -8.92 -11.22
C LEU A 193 7.35 -9.20 -11.36
N SER A 194 8.18 -8.21 -11.69
CA SER A 194 9.63 -8.36 -11.87
C SER A 194 10.44 -8.51 -10.56
N GLU A 195 9.74 -8.57 -9.42
CA GLU A 195 10.24 -8.86 -8.06
C GLU A 195 11.31 -7.93 -7.45
N ASN A 196 11.82 -6.94 -8.18
CA ASN A 196 13.02 -6.24 -7.73
C ASN A 196 12.79 -5.12 -6.69
N GLN A 197 11.59 -4.54 -6.57
CA GLN A 197 11.38 -3.32 -5.76
C GLN A 197 9.95 -3.19 -5.22
N ASP A 198 9.56 -4.02 -4.26
CA ASP A 198 8.18 -4.07 -3.72
C ASP A 198 8.01 -3.38 -2.35
N LYS A 199 9.07 -2.87 -1.73
CA LYS A 199 9.06 -2.32 -0.37
C LYS A 199 10.25 -1.39 -0.07
N ILE A 200 10.07 -0.52 0.92
CA ILE A 200 11.14 0.19 1.62
C ILE A 200 11.47 -0.57 2.90
N VAL A 201 12.77 -0.70 3.20
CA VAL A 201 13.26 -1.33 4.43
C VAL A 201 14.11 -0.32 5.19
N ALA A 202 13.63 0.11 6.36
CA ALA A 202 14.37 0.97 7.28
C ALA A 202 14.98 0.12 8.39
N LYS A 203 16.27 0.32 8.68
CA LYS A 203 17.03 -0.44 9.67
C LYS A 203 17.90 0.49 10.51
N TYR A 204 17.92 0.26 11.82
CA TYR A 204 18.82 0.95 12.74
C TYR A 204 19.06 0.08 13.98
N GLU A 205 20.32 -0.19 14.33
CA GLU A 205 20.73 -0.92 15.55
C GLU A 205 19.85 -2.12 15.93
N GLY A 206 19.59 -3.00 14.96
CA GLY A 206 18.78 -4.21 15.14
C GLY A 206 17.27 -4.04 14.94
N TYR A 207 16.74 -2.81 14.95
CA TYR A 207 15.36 -2.53 14.61
C TYR A 207 15.17 -2.56 13.10
N THR A 208 14.06 -3.15 12.64
CA THR A 208 13.68 -3.19 11.24
C THR A 208 12.21 -2.85 11.06
N VAL A 209 11.93 -1.97 10.10
CA VAL A 209 10.59 -1.67 9.59
C VAL A 209 10.58 -1.91 8.09
N VAL A 210 9.46 -2.46 7.62
CA VAL A 210 9.20 -2.70 6.21
C VAL A 210 7.92 -1.97 5.85
N VAL A 211 7.99 -1.06 4.87
CA VAL A 211 6.84 -0.38 4.30
C VAL A 211 6.65 -0.89 2.86
N PRO A 212 5.55 -1.62 2.56
CA PRO A 212 5.30 -2.12 1.22
C PRO A 212 4.97 -0.97 0.24
N LEU A 213 5.52 -1.06 -0.97
CA LEU A 213 5.22 -0.18 -2.11
C LEU A 213 4.14 -0.76 -3.02
N THR A 214 3.85 -2.05 -2.88
CA THR A 214 2.85 -2.78 -3.68
C THR A 214 2.04 -3.74 -2.82
N LEU A 215 0.84 -4.08 -3.28
CA LEU A 215 0.01 -5.12 -2.66
C LEU A 215 0.30 -6.52 -3.22
N TYR A 216 1.24 -6.73 -4.14
CA TYR A 216 1.34 -8.03 -4.82
C TYR A 216 1.68 -9.18 -3.85
N LYS A 217 2.62 -8.94 -2.92
CA LYS A 217 2.99 -9.88 -1.85
C LYS A 217 2.25 -9.63 -0.53
N PHE A 218 1.03 -9.09 -0.60
CA PHE A 218 0.25 -8.65 0.57
C PHE A 218 -0.09 -9.75 1.59
N ILE A 219 -0.09 -11.02 1.21
CA ILE A 219 -0.32 -12.15 2.12
C ILE A 219 1.02 -12.86 2.31
N LYS A 220 1.39 -13.10 3.58
CA LYS A 220 2.62 -13.78 4.00
C LYS A 220 2.54 -15.28 3.85
#